data_AF-A0A645I0Z3-F1
#
_entry.id   AF-A0A645I0Z3-F1
#
_cell.length_a   1.000
_cell.length_b   1.000
_cell.length_c   1.000
_cell.angle_alpha   90.00
_cell.angle_beta   90.00
_cell.angle_gamma   90.00
#
_symmetry.space_group_name_H-M   'P 1'
#
loop_
_entity.id
_entity.type
_entity.pdbx_description
1 polymer ?
#
loop_
_entity_poly.entity_id
_entity_poly.type
_entity_poly.pdbx_seq_one_letter_code
_entity_poly.pdbx_strand_id
1 'polypeptide(L)'
;MLKHGLIKERISSLVTDSLRGLFLETKGYKVQLMEFIAMEHTPKNILIRAIKSSKINDGAVQEYKNFKNFWNLDDLFIENYYKKNK
;
A
#
# COMPACT_ATOMS: atom_id res chain seq x y z
N MET A 1 2.66 22.75 -2.80
CA MET A 1 3.22 21.46 -2.32
C MET A 1 3.93 20.66 -3.41
N LEU A 2 3.34 20.43 -4.59
CA LEU A 2 3.94 19.59 -5.66
C LEU A 2 5.05 20.26 -6.50
N LYS A 3 5.41 21.51 -6.20
CA LYS A 3 6.43 22.27 -6.94
C LYS A 3 7.86 21.78 -6.66
N HIS A 4 8.05 21.05 -5.55
CA HIS A 4 9.33 20.47 -5.16
C HIS A 4 9.30 18.95 -5.37
N GLY A 5 10.21 18.45 -6.22
CA GLY A 5 10.26 17.03 -6.62
C GLY A 5 10.33 16.06 -5.44
N LEU A 6 11.06 16.43 -4.38
CA LEU A 6 11.20 15.61 -3.17
C LEU A 6 9.86 15.33 -2.47
N ILE A 7 9.00 16.35 -2.34
CA ILE A 7 7.70 16.19 -1.67
C ILE A 7 6.80 15.27 -2.50
N LYS A 8 6.81 15.45 -3.82
CA LYS A 8 6.05 14.61 -4.75
C LYS A 8 6.51 13.16 -4.66
N GLU A 9 7.82 12.91 -4.68
CA GLU A 9 8.40 11.58 -4.55
C GLU A 9 7.98 10.90 -3.25
N ARG A 10 8.10 11.60 -2.11
CA ARG A 10 7.73 11.05 -0.80
C ARG A 10 6.25 10.69 -0.73
N ILE A 11 5.36 11.58 -1.18
CA ILE A 11 3.92 11.31 -1.20
C ILE A 11 3.62 10.12 -2.12
N SER A 12 4.18 10.08 -3.33
CA SER A 12 3.96 8.97 -4.26
C SER A 12 4.42 7.63 -3.68
N SER A 13 5.55 7.59 -2.98
CA SER A 13 6.02 6.38 -2.28
C SER A 13 5.01 5.94 -1.21
N LEU A 14 4.60 6.85 -0.33
CA LEU A 14 3.65 6.56 0.74
C LEU A 14 2.32 6.04 0.20
N VAL A 15 1.76 6.70 -0.82
CA VAL A 15 0.51 6.28 -1.46
C VAL A 15 0.62 4.86 -2.01
N THR A 16 1.74 4.55 -2.65
CA THR A 16 1.97 3.23 -3.24
C THR A 16 2.08 2.15 -2.16
N ASP A 17 2.78 2.42 -1.06
CA ASP A 17 2.96 1.45 0.02
C ASP A 17 1.68 1.23 0.83
N SER A 18 0.91 2.29 1.08
CA SER A 18 -0.44 2.19 1.67
C SER A 18 -1.37 1.37 0.79
N LEU A 19 -1.36 1.60 -0.54
CA LEU A 19 -2.18 0.85 -1.49
C LEU A 19 -1.87 -0.65 -1.45
N ARG A 20 -0.58 -1.01 -1.44
CA ARG A 20 -0.13 -2.41 -1.35
C ARG A 20 -0.58 -3.05 -0.04
N GLY A 21 -0.47 -2.33 1.07
CA GLY A 21 -0.89 -2.82 2.38
C GLY A 21 -2.39 -3.11 2.43
N LEU A 22 -3.22 -2.11 2.09
CA LEU A 22 -4.68 -2.25 2.06
C LEU A 22 -5.13 -3.37 1.11
N PHE A 23 -4.49 -3.49 -0.06
CA PHE A 23 -4.82 -4.57 -0.99
C PHE A 23 -4.60 -5.95 -0.36
N LEU A 24 -3.48 -6.17 0.34
CA LEU A 24 -3.20 -7.42 1.04
C LEU A 24 -4.21 -7.69 2.15
N GLU A 25 -4.67 -6.67 2.86
CA GLU A 25 -5.73 -6.82 3.86
C GLU A 25 -7.04 -7.31 3.24
N THR A 26 -7.39 -6.84 2.03
CA THR A 26 -8.56 -7.38 1.30
C THR A 26 -8.44 -8.87 0.96
N LYS A 27 -7.22 -9.43 1.01
CA LYS A 27 -6.94 -10.86 0.75
C LYS A 27 -6.81 -11.67 2.05
N GLY A 28 -7.17 -11.10 3.20
CA GLY A 28 -7.13 -11.77 4.50
C GLY A 28 -5.72 -11.88 5.07
N TYR A 29 -4.85 -10.93 4.77
CA TYR A 29 -3.57 -10.78 5.47
C TYR A 29 -3.72 -9.76 6.59
N LYS A 30 -3.07 -10.03 7.72
CA LYS A 30 -2.78 -9.00 8.72
C LYS A 30 -1.52 -8.28 8.27
N VAL A 31 -1.62 -6.97 8.05
CA VAL A 31 -0.53 -6.17 7.49
C VAL A 31 0.02 -5.18 8.52
N GLN A 32 1.32 -4.94 8.45
CA GLN A 32 2.01 -3.93 9.25
C GLN A 32 3.01 -3.18 8.37
N LEU A 33 2.85 -1.85 8.29
CA LEU A 33 3.82 -0.96 7.66
C LEU A 33 4.77 -0.45 8.75
N MET A 34 6.07 -0.58 8.54
CA MET A 34 7.10 -0.13 9.48
C MET A 34 8.22 0.59 8.75
N GLU A 35 8.83 1.59 9.39
CA GLU A 35 10.04 2.20 8.84
C GLU A 35 11.17 1.17 8.84
N PHE A 36 11.76 0.93 7.67
CA PHE A 36 13.00 0.19 7.56
C PHE A 36 14.16 1.16 7.69
N ILE A 37 14.92 1.02 8.76
CA ILE A 37 16.16 1.77 8.99
C ILE A 37 17.31 0.84 8.59
N ALA A 38 17.89 1.05 7.41
CA ALA A 38 19.16 0.43 7.06
C ALA A 38 20.34 1.27 7.58
N MET A 39 21.54 0.69 7.62
CA MET A 39 22.75 1.38 8.08
C MET A 39 23.01 2.68 7.29
N GLU A 40 22.92 3.79 8.04
CA GLU A 40 23.36 5.18 7.85
C GLU A 40 23.01 6.01 6.60
N HIS A 41 22.81 5.49 5.38
CA HIS A 41 22.69 6.38 4.20
C HIS A 41 21.68 6.00 3.10
N THR A 42 20.73 5.11 3.36
CA THR A 42 19.62 4.88 2.39
C THR A 42 18.40 5.74 2.72
N PRO A 43 17.65 6.24 1.71
CA PRO A 43 16.35 6.87 1.96
C PRO A 43 15.49 5.90 2.78
N LYS A 44 14.85 6.39 3.85
CA LYS A 44 13.95 5.60 4.68
C LYS A 44 12.90 4.92 3.79
N ASN A 45 12.92 3.59 3.74
CA ASN A 45 11.96 2.78 3.00
C ASN A 45 10.92 2.22 3.97
N ILE A 46 9.68 2.01 3.52
CA ILE A 46 8.68 1.30 4.31
C ILE A 46 8.82 -0.20 4.06
N LEU A 47 8.95 -0.98 5.13
CA LEU A 47 8.79 -2.42 5.09
C LEU A 47 7.32 -2.77 5.30
N ILE A 48 6.75 -3.49 4.32
CA ILE A 48 5.39 -4.03 4.40
C ILE A 48 5.50 -5.49 4.82
N ARG A 49 5.06 -5.80 6.04
CA ARG A 49 4.97 -7.16 6.55
C ARG A 49 3.53 -7.63 6.48
N ALA A 50 3.29 -8.78 5.83
CA ALA A 50 1.96 -9.37 5.71
C ALA A 50 1.98 -10.83 6.16
N ILE A 51 1.07 -11.18 7.07
CA ILE A 51 0.93 -12.54 7.60
C ILE A 51 -0.48 -13.02 7.29
N LYS A 52 -0.61 -14.20 6.68
CA LYS A 52 -1.92 -14.77 6.38
C LYS A 52 -2.69 -14.96 7.68
N SER A 53 -3.88 -14.39 7.77
CA SER A 53 -4.73 -14.49 8.95
C SER A 53 -5.95 -15.36 8.67
N SER A 54 -6.40 -16.08 9.70
CA SER A 54 -7.70 -16.76 9.70
C SER A 54 -8.86 -15.80 10.00
N LYS A 55 -8.56 -14.58 10.50
CA LYS A 55 -9.56 -13.54 10.75
C LYS A 55 -9.69 -12.67 9.51
N ILE A 56 -10.91 -12.54 9.02
CA ILE A 56 -11.25 -11.65 7.90
C ILE A 56 -11.47 -10.25 8.50
N ASN A 57 -10.82 -9.25 7.93
CA ASN A 57 -11.16 -7.86 8.20
C ASN A 57 -12.31 -7.48 7.27
N ASP A 58 -13.53 -7.50 7.79
CA ASP A 58 -14.75 -7.22 7.01
C ASP A 58 -14.77 -5.81 6.42
N GLY A 59 -14.03 -4.85 7.03
CA GLY A 59 -13.90 -3.48 6.56
C GLY A 59 -12.82 -3.28 5.49
N ALA A 60 -11.88 -4.21 5.31
CA ALA A 60 -10.70 -4.00 4.47
C ALA A 60 -11.02 -3.67 3.01
N VAL A 61 -12.06 -4.30 2.46
CA VAL A 61 -12.50 -4.02 1.07
C VAL A 61 -13.03 -2.59 0.95
N GLN A 62 -13.76 -2.11 1.96
CA GLN A 62 -14.31 -0.75 1.94
C GLN A 62 -13.23 0.29 2.15
N GLU A 63 -12.29 0.05 3.07
CA GLU A 63 -11.12 0.92 3.28
C GLU A 63 -10.26 1.04 2.02
N TYR A 64 -10.00 -0.08 1.35
CA TYR A 64 -9.28 -0.08 0.07
C TYR A 64 -10.00 0.75 -1.01
N LYS A 65 -11.32 0.60 -1.15
CA LYS A 65 -12.12 1.40 -2.09
C LYS A 65 -12.09 2.89 -1.74
N ASN A 66 -12.28 3.23 -0.47
CA ASN A 66 -12.24 4.61 0.00
C ASN A 66 -10.88 5.26 -0.30
N PHE A 67 -9.79 4.52 -0.07
CA PHE A 67 -8.45 4.98 -0.36
C PHE A 67 -8.24 5.24 -1.86
N LYS A 68 -8.65 4.31 -2.73
CA LYS A 68 -8.58 4.51 -4.18
C LYS A 68 -9.37 5.73 -4.64
N ASN A 69 -10.59 5.90 -4.12
CA ASN A 69 -11.45 7.03 -4.47
C ASN A 69 -10.81 8.36 -4.02
N PHE A 70 -10.28 8.40 -2.79
CA PHE A 70 -9.63 9.60 -2.26
C PHE A 70 -8.42 10.04 -3.10
N TRP A 71 -7.61 9.08 -3.56
CA TRP A 71 -6.44 9.34 -4.39
C TRP A 71 -6.74 9.35 -5.90
N ASN A 72 -8.01 9.17 -6.29
CA ASN A 72 -8.46 9.03 -7.67
C ASN A 72 -7.60 8.03 -8.47
N LEU A 73 -7.44 6.83 -7.90
CA LEU A 73 -6.61 5.75 -8.44
C LEU A 73 -7.46 4.75 -9.22
N ASP A 74 -7.19 4.68 -10.51
CA ASP A 74 -7.80 3.73 -11.44
C ASP A 74 -6.72 2.90 -12.15
N ASP A 75 -7.14 1.80 -12.80
CA ASP A 75 -6.27 0.92 -13.58
C ASP A 75 -4.99 0.45 -12.87
N LEU A 76 -5.17 -0.17 -11.70
CA LEU A 76 -4.06 -0.59 -10.85
C LEU A 76 -3.47 -1.94 -11.30
N PHE A 77 -2.17 -1.95 -11.58
CA PHE A 77 -1.42 -3.16 -11.93
C PHE A 77 -1.70 -4.34 -10.99
N ILE A 78 -1.71 -4.11 -9.67
CA ILE A 78 -1.88 -5.17 -8.66
C ILE A 78 -3.25 -5.87 -8.76
N GLU A 79 -4.30 -5.12 -9.13
CA GLU A 79 -5.63 -5.69 -9.33
C GLU A 79 -5.68 -6.50 -10.62
N ASN A 80 -5.15 -5.95 -11.71
CA ASN A 80 -5.12 -6.60 -13.01
C ASN A 80 -4.29 -7.88 -12.99
N TYR A 81 -3.11 -7.84 -12.36
CA TYR A 81 -2.26 -9.00 -12.16
C TYR A 81 -2.97 -10.08 -11.34
N TYR A 82 -3.63 -9.71 -10.23
CA TYR A 82 -4.34 -10.68 -9.40
C TYR A 82 -5.54 -11.32 -10.14
N LYS A 83 -6.29 -10.55 -10.92
CA LYS A 83 -7.41 -11.08 -11.74
C LYS A 83 -6.94 -12.08 -12.80
N LYS A 84 -5.77 -11.84 -13.42
CA LYS A 84 -5.22 -12.69 -14.48
C LYS A 84 -4.64 -14.02 -13.99
N ASN A 85 -4.14 -14.05 -12.75
CA ASN A 85 -3.47 -15.21 -12.15
C ASN A 85 -4.35 -15.97 -11.14
N LYS A 86 -5.68 -15.87 -11.29
CA LYS A 86 -6.67 -16.56 -10.46
C LYS A 86 -7.38 -17.61 -11.31
#